data_AF-A0A919KE21-F1
#
_entry.id   AF-A0A919KE21-F1
#
_cell.length_a   1.000
_cell.length_b   1.000
_cell.length_c   1.000
_cell.angle_alpha   90.00
_cell.angle_beta   90.00
_cell.angle_gamma   90.00
#
_symmetry.space_group_name_H-M   'P 1'
#
loop_
_entity.id
_entity.type
_entity.pdbx_description
1 polymer ?
#
loop_
_entity_poly.entity_id
_entity_poly.type
_entity_poly.pdbx_seq_one_letter_code
_entity_poly.pdbx_strand_id
1 'polypeptide(L)' 'MTARVLVGGLFVDCGDGFENKNGDRAGQITYRRAPRARYECLRCQTVEGPVSGAAAVKRFVATIRTIHVCRTGAQPLAA' A
#
# COMPACT_ATOMS: atom_id res chain seq x y z
N MET A 1 -25.98 3.23 -17.27
CA MET A 1 -24.67 2.55 -17.03
C MET A 1 -23.84 3.46 -16.14
N THR A 2 -23.52 3.06 -14.92
CA THR A 2 -22.63 3.84 -14.05
C THR A 2 -21.19 3.56 -14.45
N ALA A 3 -20.48 4.58 -14.93
CA ALA A 3 -19.06 4.47 -15.23
C ALA A 3 -18.26 4.17 -13.95
N ARG A 4 -17.32 3.24 -14.01
CA ARG A 4 -16.36 3.02 -12.92
C ARG A 4 -15.40 4.21 -12.89
N VAL A 5 -15.44 4.98 -11.80
CA VAL A 5 -14.51 6.09 -11.59
C VAL A 5 -13.29 5.57 -10.84
N LEU A 6 -12.11 5.72 -11.43
CA LEU A 6 -10.84 5.49 -10.74
C LEU A 6 -10.52 6.70 -9.87
N VAL A 7 -10.19 6.45 -8.61
CA VAL A 7 -9.98 7.51 -7.60
C VAL A 7 -8.56 7.56 -7.06
N GLY A 8 -7.77 6.53 -7.32
CA GLY A 8 -6.41 6.38 -6.82
C GLY A 8 -5.78 5.05 -7.22
N GLY A 9 -4.46 4.94 -7.03
CA GLY A 9 -3.67 3.74 -7.23
C GLY A 9 -2.98 3.31 -5.94
N LEU A 10 -3.24 2.09 -5.47
CA LEU A 10 -2.50 1.48 -4.37
C LEU A 10 -1.46 0.52 -4.94
N PHE A 11 -0.18 0.85 -4.75
CA PHE A 11 0.94 0.06 -5.24
C PHE A 11 1.56 -0.71 -4.09
N VAL A 12 1.68 -2.02 -4.24
CA VAL A 12 2.25 -2.92 -3.24
C VAL A 12 3.29 -3.82 -3.90
N ASP A 13 4.54 -3.69 -3.48
CA ASP A 13 5.62 -4.63 -3.76
C ASP A 13 5.76 -5.55 -2.55
N CYS A 14 5.51 -6.85 -2.72
CA CYS A 14 5.65 -7.84 -1.65
C CYS A 14 7.09 -8.11 -1.25
N GLY A 15 8.07 -7.52 -1.94
CA GLY A 15 9.48 -7.73 -1.67
C GLY A 15 9.96 -9.10 -2.16
N ASP A 16 11.11 -9.52 -1.63
CA ASP A 16 11.72 -10.81 -1.88
C ASP A 16 12.30 -11.35 -0.56
N GLY A 17 12.14 -12.64 -0.32
CA GLY A 17 12.58 -13.27 0.92
C GLY A 17 12.31 -14.76 0.94
N PHE A 18 12.72 -15.39 2.03
CA PHE A 18 12.49 -16.81 2.27
C PHE A 18 12.10 -17.04 3.72
N GLU A 19 11.37 -18.13 3.95
CA GLU A 19 11.04 -18.57 5.29
C GLU A 19 12.22 -19.29 5.92
N ASN A 20 12.57 -18.88 7.14
CA ASN A 20 13.52 -19.60 7.97
C ASN A 20 12.88 -20.92 8.42
N LYS A 21 13.48 -22.04 8.04
CA LYS A 21 12.93 -23.36 8.38
C LYS A 21 13.41 -23.89 9.74
N ASN A 22 14.57 -23.41 10.20
CA ASN A 22 15.28 -23.98 11.35
C ASN A 22 15.75 -22.88 12.32
N GLY A 23 16.01 -23.27 13.57
CA GLY A 23 16.53 -22.40 14.64
C GLY A 23 15.48 -21.51 15.30
N ASP A 24 15.91 -20.60 16.18
CA ASP A 24 15.03 -19.78 17.03
C ASP A 24 14.10 -18.83 16.24
N ARG A 25 14.38 -18.65 14.95
CA ARG A 25 13.58 -17.82 14.03
C ARG A 25 12.78 -18.64 13.02
N ALA A 26 12.65 -19.94 13.22
CA ALA A 26 11.84 -20.79 12.36
C ALA A 26 10.40 -20.23 12.19
N GLY A 27 9.88 -20.28 10.97
CA GLY A 27 8.58 -19.70 10.59
C GLY A 27 8.59 -18.19 10.31
N GLN A 28 9.70 -17.50 10.55
CA GLN A 28 9.83 -16.08 10.19
C GLN A 28 10.33 -15.92 8.75
N ILE A 29 9.85 -14.89 8.05
CA ILE A 29 10.38 -14.51 6.74
C ILE A 29 11.59 -13.60 6.92
N THR A 30 12.73 -14.00 6.36
CA THR A 30 13.88 -13.13 6.17
C THR A 30 13.81 -12.51 4.78
N TYR A 31 13.65 -11.19 4.74
CA TYR A 31 13.57 -10.44 3.50
C TYR A 31 14.97 -10.06 2.99
N ARG A 32 15.24 -10.37 1.72
CA ARG A 32 16.36 -9.78 0.96
C ARG A 32 15.98 -8.39 0.46
N ARG A 33 14.73 -8.22 0.02
CA ARG A 33 14.11 -6.93 -0.28
C ARG A 33 12.84 -6.78 0.55
N ALA A 34 12.82 -5.79 1.43
CA ALA A 34 11.64 -5.53 2.25
C ALA A 34 10.42 -5.18 1.38
N PRO A 35 9.21 -5.61 1.78
CA PRO A 35 7.97 -5.18 1.12
C PRO A 35 7.82 -3.67 1.19
N ARG A 36 7.21 -3.07 0.16
CA ARG A 36 6.99 -1.62 0.09
C ARG A 36 5.60 -1.31 -0.41
N ALA A 37 5.03 -0.19 0.04
CA ALA A 37 3.77 0.29 -0.48
C ALA A 37 3.71 1.81 -0.55
N ARG A 38 2.94 2.31 -1.51
CA ARG A 38 2.57 3.72 -1.64
C ARG A 38 1.15 3.82 -2.19
N TYR A 39 0.49 4.93 -1.88
CA TYR A 39 -0.84 5.24 -2.42
C TYR A 39 -0.81 6.58 -3.13
N GLU A 40 -1.38 6.63 -4.33
CA GLU A 40 -1.54 7.83 -5.13
C GLU A 40 -3.03 8.14 -5.20
N CYS A 41 -3.46 9.26 -4.61
CA CYS A 41 -4.85 9.70 -4.70
C CYS A 41 -5.03 10.60 -5.92
N LEU A 42 -5.83 10.17 -6.90
CA LEU A 42 -6.09 10.95 -8.11
C LEU A 42 -7.02 12.14 -7.87
N ARG A 43 -7.75 12.15 -6.73
CA ARG A 43 -8.66 13.24 -6.36
C ARG A 43 -7.93 14.44 -5.75
N CYS A 44 -7.02 14.21 -4.81
CA CYS A 44 -6.22 15.27 -4.18
C CYS A 44 -4.79 15.40 -4.72
N GLN A 45 -4.42 14.58 -5.71
CA GLN A 45 -3.08 14.53 -6.31
C GLN A 45 -1.95 14.37 -5.28
N THR A 46 -2.24 13.72 -4.15
CA THR A 46 -1.25 13.46 -3.11
C THR A 46 -0.72 12.05 -3.21
N VAL A 47 0.54 11.90 -2.83
CA VAL A 47 1.19 10.60 -2.63
C VAL A 47 1.36 10.36 -1.13
N GLU A 48 0.90 9.21 -0.65
CA GLU A 48 1.14 8.73 0.71
C GLU A 48 2.13 7.57 0.71
N GLY A 49 3.12 7.65 1.62
CA GLY A 49 4.26 6.74 1.67
C GLY A 49 5.52 7.32 1.00
N PRO A 50 6.49 6.48 0.59
CA PRO A 50 6.48 5.02 0.67
C PRO A 50 6.70 4.50 2.09
N VAL A 51 6.02 3.40 2.43
CA VAL A 51 6.32 2.60 3.64
C VAL A 51 7.11 1.36 3.27
N SER A 52 7.96 0.87 4.17
CA SER A 52 8.79 -0.32 3.98
C SER A 52 8.69 -1.27 5.17
N GLY A 53 8.73 -2.58 4.90
CA GLY A 53 8.61 -3.64 5.90
C GLY A 53 7.20 -4.22 5.99
N ALA A 54 7.10 -5.55 6.18
CA ALA A 54 5.84 -6.29 6.07
C ALA A 54 4.74 -5.77 7.02
N ALA A 55 5.08 -5.50 8.28
CA ALA A 55 4.12 -5.01 9.27
C ALA A 55 3.62 -3.59 8.93
N ALA A 56 4.50 -2.71 8.49
CA ALA A 56 4.15 -1.34 8.10
C ALA A 56 3.29 -1.35 6.83
N VAL A 57 3.65 -2.15 5.82
CA VAL A 57 2.86 -2.32 4.58
C VAL A 57 1.47 -2.85 4.88
N LYS A 58 1.34 -3.90 5.71
CA LYS A 58 0.04 -4.46 6.08
C LYS A 58 -0.86 -3.41 6.75
N ARG A 59 -0.32 -2.64 7.69
CA ARG A 59 -1.05 -1.56 8.38
C ARG A 59 -1.44 -0.45 7.40
N PHE A 60 -0.50 0.00 6.57
CA PHE A 60 -0.73 1.03 5.57
C PHE A 60 -1.84 0.66 4.58
N VAL A 61 -1.80 -0.55 4.02
CA VAL A 61 -2.84 -1.05 3.11
C VAL A 61 -4.20 -1.10 3.79
N ALA A 62 -4.27 -1.54 5.04
CA ALA A 62 -5.51 -1.55 5.80
C ALA A 62 -6.04 -0.13 6.00
N THR A 63 -5.19 0.82 6.41
CA THR A 63 -5.55 2.23 6.61
C THR A 63 -6.03 2.89 5.32
N ILE A 64 -5.34 2.72 4.20
CA ILE A 64 -5.76 3.32 2.92
C ILE A 64 -7.14 2.78 2.48
N ARG A 65 -7.39 1.49 2.69
CA ARG A 65 -8.67 0.86 2.32
C ARG A 65 -9.85 1.31 3.18
N THR A 66 -9.61 1.77 4.41
CA THR A 66 -10.68 2.07 5.38
C THR A 66 -10.83 3.57 5.68
N ILE A 67 -9.72 4.31 5.77
CA ILE A 67 -9.65 5.62 6.42
C ILE A 67 -9.10 6.70 5.47
N HIS A 68 -8.64 6.38 4.26
CA HIS A 68 -8.12 7.45 3.39
C HIS A 68 -9.18 8.53 3.13
N VAL A 69 -8.96 9.71 3.74
CA VAL A 69 -9.77 10.90 3.54
C VAL A 69 -9.04 11.79 2.55
N CYS A 70 -9.66 11.95 1.38
CA CYS A 70 -9.19 12.88 0.36
C CYS A 70 -9.15 14.30 0.96
N ARG A 71 -7.96 14.91 1.06
CA ARG A 71 -7.76 16.20 1.75
C ARG A 71 -8.44 17.37 1.04
N THR A 72 -8.58 17.29 -0.27
CA THR A 72 -9.36 18.23 -1.05
C THR A 72 -10.71 17.57 -1.31
N GLY A 73 -11.82 18.21 -0.96
CA GLY A 73 -13.16 17.80 -1.44
C GLY A 73 -13.32 17.91 -2.97
N ALA A 74 -12.21 18.00 -3.72
CA ALA A 74 -12.17 18.16 -5.15
C ALA A 74 -12.62 16.85 -5.82
N GLN A 75 -13.62 16.99 -6.69
CA GLN A 75 -14.08 15.92 -7.55
C GLN A 75 -12.93 15.41 -8.44
N PRO A 76 -12.93 14.11 -8.77
CA PRO A 76 -11.94 13.56 -9.69
C PRO A 76 -11.95 14.36 -10.99
N LEU A 77 -10.75 14.67 -11.52
CA LEU A 77 -10.63 15.27 -12.85
C LEU A 77 -11.38 14.39 -13.85
N ALA A 78 -12.38 14.96 -14.51
CA ALA A 78 -13.04 14.33 -15.64
C ALA A 78 -11.99 14.07 -16.73
N ALA A 79 -11.93 12.82 -17.19
CA ALA A 79 -11.09 12.39 -18.31
C ALA A 79 -11.66 12.89 -19.64
#